data_AF-A0A947BZC0-F1
#
_entry.id   AF-A0A947BZC0-F1
#
_cell.length_a   1.000
_cell.length_b   1.000
_cell.length_c   1.000
_cell.angle_alpha   90.00
_cell.angle_beta   90.00
_cell.angle_gamma   90.00
#
_symmetry.space_group_name_H-M   'P 1'
#
loop_
_entity.id
_entity.type
_entity.pdbx_description
1 polymer ?
#
loop_
_entity_poly.entity_id
_entity_poly.type
_entity_poly.pdbx_seq_one_letter_code
_entity_poly.pdbx_strand_id
1 'polypeptide(L)' 'FMTDPERAAKTYVFLATSPDVDGISGKYWEYCKQKASSPLSHDEDLQRRVREYSVAATGVG' A
#
# COMPACT_ATOMS: atom_id res chain seq x y z
N PHE A 1 -20.04 -6.53 -8.36
CA PHE A 1 -20.42 -5.17 -7.94
C PHE A 1 -19.22 -4.25 -8.12
N MET A 2 -19.29 -3.36 -9.09
CA MET A 2 -18.20 -2.46 -9.44
C MET A 2 -18.42 -1.14 -8.70
N THR A 3 -17.53 -0.80 -7.79
CA THR A 3 -17.46 0.55 -7.21
C THR A 3 -17.11 1.52 -8.35
N ASP A 4 -17.83 2.63 -8.46
CA ASP A 4 -17.51 3.65 -9.45
C ASP A 4 -16.06 4.17 -9.29
N PRO A 5 -15.31 4.43 -10.38
CA PRO A 5 -13.90 4.84 -10.32
C PRO A 5 -13.66 6.06 -9.44
N GLU A 6 -14.54 7.05 -9.42
CA GLU A 6 -14.39 8.24 -8.59
C GLU A 6 -14.39 7.86 -7.11
N ARG A 7 -15.28 6.94 -6.73
CA ARG A 7 -15.37 6.46 -5.35
C ARG A 7 -14.16 5.63 -4.94
N ALA A 8 -13.61 4.81 -5.85
CA ALA A 8 -12.39 4.05 -5.57
C ALA A 8 -11.16 4.95 -5.45
N ALA A 9 -11.08 6.01 -6.27
CA ALA A 9 -9.97 6.96 -6.31
C ALA A 9 -9.79 7.78 -5.01
N LYS A 10 -10.87 7.99 -4.24
CA LYS A 10 -10.88 8.86 -3.04
C LYS A 10 -9.76 8.57 -2.04
N THR A 11 -9.48 7.29 -1.77
CA THR A 11 -8.43 6.91 -0.81
C THR A 11 -7.05 7.34 -1.32
N TYR A 12 -6.78 7.20 -2.62
CA TYR A 12 -5.50 7.57 -3.21
C TYR A 12 -5.30 9.09 -3.24
N VAL A 13 -6.35 9.84 -3.61
CA VAL A 13 -6.29 11.32 -3.58
C VAL A 13 -6.05 11.80 -2.15
N PHE A 14 -6.78 11.27 -1.17
CA PHE A 14 -6.57 11.60 0.25
C PHE A 14 -5.13 11.33 0.70
N LEU A 15 -4.55 10.18 0.36
CA LEU A 15 -3.18 9.84 0.73
C LEU A 15 -2.12 10.71 0.03
N ALA A 16 -2.38 11.13 -1.20
CA ALA A 16 -1.44 11.93 -1.97
C ALA A 16 -1.45 13.42 -1.57
N THR A 17 -2.55 13.93 -1.01
CA THR A 17 -2.73 15.39 -0.86
C THR A 17 -3.13 15.86 0.53
N SER A 18 -3.61 14.99 1.43
CA SER A 18 -4.13 15.45 2.72
C SER A 18 -3.00 15.71 3.73
N PRO A 19 -2.96 16.89 4.39
CA PRO A 19 -2.00 17.14 5.46
C PRO A 19 -2.21 16.22 6.68
N ASP A 20 -3.42 15.66 6.85
CA ASP A 20 -3.76 14.77 7.97
C ASP A 20 -2.94 13.48 8.00
N VAL A 21 -2.34 13.11 6.87
CA VAL A 21 -1.53 11.89 6.72
C VAL A 21 -0.09 12.18 6.36
N ASP A 22 0.32 13.44 6.38
CA ASP A 22 1.69 13.83 6.09
C ASP A 22 2.65 13.17 7.09
N GLY A 23 3.77 12.65 6.57
CA GLY A 23 4.76 11.90 7.35
C GLY A 23 4.33 10.50 7.81
N ILE A 24 3.10 10.03 7.56
CA ILE A 24 2.65 8.68 7.94
C ILE A 24 3.08 7.66 6.88
N SER A 25 3.92 6.70 7.26
CA SER A 25 4.38 5.61 6.39
C SER A 25 4.12 4.22 6.99
N GLY A 26 4.20 3.18 6.15
CA GLY A 26 4.06 1.78 6.58
C GLY A 26 2.65 1.36 7.02
N LYS A 27 1.61 2.13 6.69
CA LYS A 27 0.21 1.81 7.03
C LYS A 27 -0.58 1.42 5.78
N TYR A 28 -1.55 0.54 5.96
CA TYR A 28 -2.54 0.18 4.94
C TYR A 28 -3.83 0.98 5.15
N TRP A 29 -4.48 1.38 4.06
CA TRP A 29 -5.64 2.27 4.08
C TRP A 29 -6.76 1.76 3.18
N GLU A 30 -7.99 1.92 3.65
CA GLU A 30 -9.20 1.61 2.90
C GLU A 30 -10.31 2.58 3.30
N TYR A 31 -11.04 3.14 2.33
CA TYR A 31 -12.08 4.15 2.54
C TYR A 31 -11.60 5.36 3.38
N CYS A 32 -10.40 5.86 3.05
CA CYS A 32 -9.73 6.95 3.76
C CYS A 32 -9.49 6.69 5.27
N LYS A 33 -9.39 5.42 5.69
CA LYS A 33 -9.10 5.03 7.07
C LYS A 33 -7.99 3.98 7.13
N GLN A 34 -7.17 4.03 8.18
CA GLN A 34 -6.17 3.00 8.45
C GLN A 34 -6.87 1.67 8.76
N LYS A 35 -6.34 0.58 8.20
CA LYS A 35 -6.79 -0.78 8.48
C LYS A 35 -5.58 -1.71 8.60
N ALA A 36 -5.77 -2.80 9.34
CA ALA A 36 -4.83 -3.90 9.30
C ALA A 36 -4.83 -4.54 7.90
N SER A 37 -3.65 -4.74 7.34
CA SER A 37 -3.47 -5.56 6.15
C SER A 37 -3.49 -7.04 6.52
N SER A 38 -3.30 -7.92 5.53
CA SER A 38 -3.28 -9.36 5.79
C SER A 38 -2.10 -9.73 6.71
N PRO A 39 -2.24 -10.74 7.59
CA PRO A 39 -1.15 -11.17 8.47
C PRO A 39 0.14 -11.51 7.72
N LEU A 40 0.01 -12.14 6.55
CA LEU A 40 1.14 -12.53 5.71
C LEU A 40 1.96 -11.32 5.23
N SER A 41 1.35 -10.14 5.10
CA SER A 41 2.08 -8.93 4.70
C SER A 41 3.05 -8.45 5.78
N HIS A 42 3.02 -9.02 6.99
CA HIS A 42 3.93 -8.68 8.09
C HIS A 42 5.07 -9.69 8.27
N ASP A 43 5.15 -10.72 7.42
CA ASP A 43 6.26 -11.67 7.41
C ASP A 43 7.49 -11.03 6.74
N GLU A 44 8.45 -10.60 7.55
CA GLU A 44 9.66 -9.89 7.08
C GLU A 44 10.58 -10.78 6.22
N ASP A 45 10.62 -12.09 6.49
CA ASP A 45 11.43 -13.02 5.70
C ASP A 45 10.84 -13.21 4.31
N LEU A 46 9.51 -13.30 4.23
CA LEU A 46 8.80 -13.35 2.95
C LEU A 46 8.95 -12.04 2.17
N GLN A 47 8.81 -10.88 2.84
CA GLN A 47 9.04 -9.57 2.22
C GLN A 47 10.43 -9.48 1.59
N ARG A 48 11.46 -9.91 2.32
CA ARG A 48 12.85 -9.92 1.85
C ARG A 48 13.02 -10.80 0.61
N ARG A 49 12.52 -12.04 0.67
CA ARG A 49 12.61 -13.00 -0.45
C ARG A 49 11.94 -12.49 -1.71
N VAL A 50 10.75 -11.90 -1.58
CA VAL A 50 10.03 -11.32 -2.73
C VAL A 50 10.80 -10.14 -3.30
N ARG A 51 11.33 -9.25 -2.45
CA ARG A 51 12.12 -8.11 -2.91
C ARG A 51 13.38 -8.54 -3.67
N GLU A 52 14.14 -9.49 -3.13
CA GLU A 52 15.35 -10.03 -3.79
C GLU A 52 15.02 -10.64 -5.15
N TYR A 53 13.96 -11.44 -5.23
CA TYR A 53 13.49 -12.00 -6.49
C TYR A 53 13.09 -10.90 -7.49
N SER A 54 12.32 -9.90 -7.06
CA SER A 54 11.86 -8.81 -7.94
C SER A 54 13.01 -7.97 -8.47
N VAL A 55 14.03 -7.67 -7.64
CA VAL A 55 15.24 -6.96 -8.06
C VAL A 55 15.99 -7.79 -9.11
N ALA A 56 16.20 -9.08 -8.85
CA ALA A 56 16.88 -9.97 -9.81
C ALA A 56 16.11 -10.12 -11.13
N ALA A 57 14.77 -10.19 -11.07
CA ALA A 57 13.92 -10.39 -12.26
C ALA A 57 13.83 -9.14 -13.14
N THR A 58 13.85 -7.94 -12.54
CA THR A 58 13.71 -6.67 -13.27
C THR A 58 15.04 -6.01 -13.61
N GLY A 59 16.13 -6.42 -12.97
CA GLY A 59 17.43 -5.78 -13.09
C GLY A 59 17.49 -4.37 -12.45
N VAL A 60 16.49 -4.01 -11.65
CA VAL A 60 16.40 -2.72 -10.95
C VAL A 60 16.62 -2.98 -9.47
N GLY A 61 17.64 -2.35 -8.88
CA GLY A 61 18.04 -2.52 -7.48
C GLY A 61 18.73 -1.29 -6.92
#